data_AF-A0A962IH35-F1
#
_entry.id   AF-A0A962IH35-F1
#
_cell.length_a   1.000
_cell.length_b   1.000
_cell.length_c   1.000
_cell.angle_alpha   90.00
_cell.angle_beta   90.00
_cell.angle_gamma   90.00
#
_symmetry.space_group_name_H-M   'P 1'
#
loop_
_entity.id
_entity.type
_entity.pdbx_description
1 polymer ?
#
loop_
_entity_poly.entity_id
_entity_poly.type
_entity_poly.pdbx_seq_one_letter_code
_entity_poly.pdbx_strand_id
1 'polypeptide(L)'
;MEDIISYLNGIIWSPALIYLCLGAGLFFSINTRFAQVRHFFEMWRLLFTNQSNEQGISSFQALAVSLSGRVGMGNIAGVAAAIGFGGPGAVFWMWVVAFLGASTAYVESTLGQIYKQVDPVTGQYRGGPAYYFEHAKGWKIYGIIFALA
;
A
#
# COMPACT_ATOMS: atom_id res chain seq x y z
N MET A 1 -6.95 -29.03 -15.74
CA MET A 1 -6.45 -28.29 -14.55
C MET A 1 -5.50 -27.19 -15.00
N GLU A 2 -4.56 -27.48 -15.90
CA GLU A 2 -3.68 -26.48 -16.54
C GLU A 2 -4.44 -25.36 -17.26
N ASP A 3 -5.53 -25.66 -17.99
CA ASP A 3 -6.31 -24.62 -18.68
C ASP A 3 -6.97 -23.62 -17.73
N ILE A 4 -7.46 -24.09 -16.57
CA ILE A 4 -8.05 -23.24 -15.54
C ILE A 4 -6.97 -22.35 -14.91
N ILE A 5 -5.80 -22.90 -14.62
CA ILE A 5 -4.66 -22.16 -14.07
C ILE A 5 -4.15 -21.12 -15.07
N SER A 6 -4.06 -21.48 -16.36
CA SER A 6 -3.64 -20.58 -17.43
C SER A 6 -4.64 -19.44 -17.63
N TYR A 7 -5.93 -19.74 -17.63
CA TYR A 7 -7.00 -18.73 -17.71
C TYR A 7 -6.96 -17.77 -16.51
N LEU A 8 -6.83 -18.29 -15.29
CA LEU A 8 -6.71 -17.47 -14.08
C LEU A 8 -5.46 -16.60 -14.10
N ASN A 9 -4.31 -17.13 -14.54
CA ASN A 9 -3.10 -16.35 -14.71
C ASN A 9 -3.27 -15.23 -15.75
N GLY A 10 -3.98 -15.50 -16.85
CA GLY A 10 -4.28 -14.49 -17.87
C GLY A 10 -5.13 -13.33 -17.36
N ILE A 11 -5.95 -13.56 -16.33
CA ILE A 11 -6.75 -12.52 -15.68
C ILE A 11 -5.94 -11.80 -14.59
N ILE A 12 -5.31 -12.54 -13.68
CA ILE A 12 -4.60 -11.99 -12.52
C ILE A 12 -3.38 -11.17 -12.97
N TRP A 13 -2.63 -11.68 -13.94
CA TRP A 13 -1.45 -11.01 -14.49
C TRP A 13 -1.77 -10.26 -15.79
N SER A 14 -3.05 -9.92 -16.00
CA SER A 14 -3.47 -9.19 -17.18
C SER A 14 -2.77 -7.82 -17.24
N PRO A 15 -2.32 -7.39 -18.43
CA PRO A 15 -1.87 -6.02 -18.66
C PRO A 15 -2.90 -4.97 -18.20
N ALA A 16 -4.20 -5.30 -18.24
CA ALA A 16 -5.27 -4.44 -17.76
C ALA A 16 -5.12 -4.06 -16.28
N LEU A 17 -4.73 -5.01 -15.41
CA LEU A 17 -4.52 -4.73 -13.99
C LEU A 17 -3.33 -3.80 -13.78
N ILE A 18 -2.26 -3.99 -14.55
CA ILE A 18 -1.07 -3.12 -14.52
C ILE A 18 -1.47 -1.69 -14.89
N TYR A 19 -2.20 -1.51 -16.00
CA TYR A 19 -2.67 -0.19 -16.42
C TYR A 19 -3.64 0.44 -15.41
N LEU A 20 -4.50 -0.36 -14.77
CA LEU A 20 -5.40 0.12 -13.72
C LEU A 20 -4.62 0.62 -12.50
N CYS A 21 -3.63 -0.13 -12.02
CA CYS A 21 -2.80 0.27 -10.88
C CYS A 21 -2.00 1.54 -11.18
N LEU A 22 -1.37 1.61 -12.35
CA LEU A 22 -0.64 2.81 -12.79
C LEU A 22 -1.57 4.01 -12.97
N GLY A 23 -2.75 3.79 -13.57
CA GLY A 23 -3.77 4.81 -13.76
C GLY A 23 -4.32 5.34 -12.43
N ALA A 24 -4.57 4.46 -11.45
CA ALA A 24 -4.99 4.84 -10.10
C ALA A 24 -3.90 5.65 -9.39
N GLY A 25 -2.64 5.22 -9.46
CA GLY A 25 -1.51 5.96 -8.90
C GLY A 25 -1.34 7.33 -9.56
N LEU A 26 -1.50 7.43 -10.88
CA LEU A 26 -1.44 8.71 -11.58
C LEU A 26 -2.61 9.62 -11.19
N PHE A 27 -3.82 9.08 -11.15
CA PHE A 27 -5.03 9.79 -10.73
C PHE A 27 -4.88 10.37 -9.31
N PHE A 28 -4.45 9.57 -8.34
CA PHE A 28 -4.25 10.03 -6.97
C PHE A 28 -3.07 10.99 -6.86
N SER A 29 -2.00 10.78 -7.62
CA SER A 29 -0.89 11.74 -7.68
C SER A 29 -1.37 13.11 -8.12
N ILE A 30 -2.16 13.20 -9.20
CA ILE A 30 -2.68 14.48 -9.69
C ILE A 30 -3.70 15.08 -8.69
N ASN A 31 -4.65 14.28 -8.22
CA ASN A 31 -5.71 14.75 -7.31
C ASN A 31 -5.15 15.28 -5.98
N THR A 32 -4.13 14.61 -5.43
CA THR A 32 -3.45 15.03 -4.19
C THR A 32 -2.37 16.11 -4.40
N ARG A 33 -2.23 16.62 -5.64
CA ARG A 33 -1.21 17.60 -6.05
C ARG A 33 0.20 17.12 -5.73
N PHE A 34 0.51 15.90 -6.16
CA PHE A 34 1.75 15.16 -5.96
C PHE A 34 2.17 15.13 -4.48
N ALA A 35 1.26 14.69 -3.61
CA ALA A 35 1.50 14.60 -2.17
C ALA A 35 2.78 13.81 -1.83
N GLN A 36 3.09 12.75 -2.59
CA GLN A 36 4.30 11.94 -2.41
C GLN A 36 5.61 12.72 -2.64
N VAL A 37 5.58 13.82 -3.40
CA VAL A 37 6.72 14.72 -3.59
C VAL A 37 6.68 15.84 -2.55
N ARG A 38 5.52 16.51 -2.42
CA ARG A 38 5.36 17.70 -1.56
C ARG A 38 5.56 17.40 -0.07
N HIS A 39 5.13 16.23 0.39
CA HIS A 39 5.21 15.84 1.80
C HIS A 39 6.43 14.99 2.14
N PHE A 40 7.30 14.69 1.17
CA PHE A 40 8.46 13.83 1.40
C PHE A 40 9.39 14.37 2.50
N PHE A 41 9.72 15.67 2.45
CA PHE A 41 10.59 16.29 3.45
C PHE A 41 9.93 16.40 4.83
N GLU A 42 8.61 16.66 4.86
CA GLU A 42 7.88 16.71 6.13
C GLU A 42 7.80 15.34 6.78
N MET A 43 7.63 14.27 6.00
CA MET A 43 7.71 12.89 6.50
C MET A 43 9.04 12.63 7.20
N TRP A 44 10.17 13.00 6.58
CA TRP A 44 11.50 12.85 7.19
C TRP A 44 11.64 13.63 8.49
N ARG A 45 11.14 14.86 8.54
CA ARG A 45 11.10 15.65 9.77
C ARG A 45 10.30 14.95 10.87
N LEU A 46 9.11 14.44 10.55
CA LEU A 46 8.22 13.76 11.50
C LEU A 46 8.78 12.42 12.00
N LEU A 47 9.57 11.71 11.19
CA LEU A 47 10.23 10.47 11.60
C LEU A 47 11.30 10.71 12.67
N PHE A 48 12.00 11.83 12.60
CA PHE A 48 13.07 12.19 13.54
C PHE A 48 12.62 13.14 14.66
N THR A 49 11.41 13.67 14.58
CA THR A 49 10.83 14.47 15.66
C THR A 49 10.24 13.52 16.70
N ASN A 50 10.75 13.58 17.94
CA ASN A 50 10.28 12.73 19.01
C ASN A 50 8.92 13.25 19.54
N GLN A 51 7.82 12.75 18.98
CA GLN A 51 6.49 12.93 19.57
C GLN A 51 6.14 11.66 20.35
N SER A 52 6.35 11.70 21.66
CA SER A 52 5.82 10.69 22.57
C SER A 52 4.31 10.86 22.65
N ASN A 53 3.56 9.93 22.07
CA ASN A 53 2.12 9.80 22.33
C ASN A 53 1.93 8.74 23.42
N GLU A 54 1.03 9.01 24.37
CA GLU A 54 0.69 8.06 25.45
C GLU A 54 0.00 6.78 24.93
N GLN A 55 -0.46 6.79 23.66
CA GLN A 55 -1.14 5.68 23.01
C GLN A 55 -0.49 5.36 21.66
N GLY A 56 0.01 4.13 21.51
CA GLY A 56 0.57 3.61 20.26
C GLY A 56 2.10 3.61 20.20
N ILE A 57 2.62 3.49 18.98
CA ILE A 57 4.07 3.45 18.67
C ILE A 57 4.52 4.77 18.04
N SER A 58 5.80 5.10 18.16
CA SER A 58 6.36 6.32 17.54
C SER A 58 6.30 6.28 16.01
N SER A 59 6.40 7.44 15.35
CA SER A 59 6.43 7.53 13.88
C SER A 59 7.52 6.65 13.26
N PHE A 60 8.71 6.62 13.88
CA PHE A 60 9.80 5.76 13.43
C PHE A 60 9.50 4.27 13.65
N GLN A 61 8.93 3.90 14.80
CA GLN A 61 8.53 2.52 15.07
C GLN A 61 7.43 2.06 14.08
N ALA A 62 6.45 2.91 13.77
CA ALA A 62 5.42 2.62 12.79
C ALA A 62 6.02 2.39 11.39
N LEU A 63 6.99 3.21 10.98
CA LEU A 63 7.73 2.99 9.74
C LEU A 63 8.51 1.68 9.77
N ALA A 64 9.22 1.38 10.86
CA ALA A 64 10.02 0.17 10.99
C ALA A 64 9.17 -1.11 10.92
N VAL A 65 8.02 -1.13 11.60
CA VAL A 65 7.04 -2.24 11.53
C VAL A 65 6.46 -2.38 10.12
N SER A 66 6.16 -1.25 9.48
CA SER A 66 5.62 -1.22 8.11
C SER A 66 6.66 -1.70 7.07
N LEU A 67 7.94 -1.39 7.29
CA LEU A 67 9.04 -1.78 6.41
C LEU A 67 9.42 -3.25 6.61
N SER A 68 9.45 -3.75 7.85
CA SER A 68 9.80 -5.13 8.14
C SER A 68 8.83 -6.13 7.49
N GLY A 69 7.55 -5.78 7.37
CA GLY A 69 6.56 -6.59 6.66
C GLY A 69 6.69 -6.57 5.13
N ARG A 70 7.39 -5.59 4.56
CA ARG A 70 7.51 -5.42 3.09
C ARG A 70 8.90 -5.73 2.55
N VAL A 71 9.94 -5.73 3.36
CA VAL A 71 11.31 -6.06 2.96
C VAL A 71 11.59 -7.51 3.29
N GLY A 72 11.82 -8.33 2.26
CA GLY A 72 12.12 -9.74 2.44
C GLY A 72 12.84 -10.36 1.25
N MET A 73 13.24 -11.63 1.39
CA MET A 73 13.94 -12.39 0.35
C MET A 73 13.15 -12.44 -0.97
N GLY A 74 11.82 -12.51 -0.90
CA GLY A 74 10.94 -12.47 -2.07
C GLY A 74 11.11 -11.22 -2.93
N ASN A 75 11.30 -10.04 -2.32
CA ASN A 75 11.53 -8.80 -3.08
C ASN A 75 12.90 -8.83 -3.77
N ILE A 76 13.92 -9.36 -3.10
CA ILE A 76 15.27 -9.46 -3.67
C ILE A 76 15.28 -10.43 -4.86
N ALA A 77 14.68 -11.61 -4.68
CA ALA A 77 14.53 -12.60 -5.74
C ALA A 77 13.68 -12.07 -6.90
N GLY A 78 12.60 -11.34 -6.60
CA GLY A 78 11.74 -10.69 -7.60
C GLY A 78 12.48 -9.64 -8.42
N VAL A 79 13.31 -8.80 -7.78
CA VAL A 79 14.15 -7.82 -8.48
C VAL A 79 15.19 -8.52 -9.36
N ALA A 80 15.85 -9.56 -8.84
CA ALA A 80 16.82 -10.34 -9.60
C ALA A 80 16.17 -11.01 -10.82
N ALA A 81 14.99 -11.61 -10.67
CA ALA A 81 14.23 -12.22 -11.76
C ALA A 81 13.79 -11.18 -12.80
N ALA A 82 13.29 -10.02 -12.36
CA ALA A 82 12.87 -8.97 -13.27
C ALA A 82 14.03 -8.39 -14.09
N ILE A 83 15.21 -8.22 -13.49
CA ILE A 83 16.42 -7.83 -14.22
C ILE A 83 16.88 -8.97 -15.14
N GLY A 84 16.84 -10.21 -14.66
CA GLY A 84 17.26 -11.39 -15.43
C GLY A 84 16.42 -11.62 -16.69
N PHE A 85 15.09 -11.46 -16.60
CA PHE A 85 14.19 -11.66 -17.73
C PHE A 85 13.90 -10.37 -18.53
N GLY A 86 13.83 -9.22 -17.87
CA GLY A 86 13.46 -7.93 -18.48
C GLY A 86 14.64 -7.01 -18.81
N GLY A 87 15.85 -7.41 -18.45
CA GLY A 87 17.05 -6.60 -18.61
C GLY A 87 17.16 -5.46 -17.58
N PRO A 88 18.26 -4.67 -17.63
CA PRO A 88 18.52 -3.61 -16.66
C PRO A 88 17.46 -2.49 -16.67
N GLY A 89 16.73 -2.33 -17.78
CA GLY A 89 15.64 -1.36 -17.90
C GLY A 89 14.46 -1.63 -16.96
N ALA A 90 14.32 -2.84 -16.41
CA ALA A 90 13.29 -3.17 -15.43
C ALA A 90 13.36 -2.28 -14.18
N VAL A 91 14.58 -1.88 -13.77
CA VAL A 91 14.78 -1.04 -12.57
C VAL A 91 14.11 0.32 -12.72
N PHE A 92 14.18 0.92 -13.91
CA PHE A 92 13.51 2.20 -14.18
C PHE A 92 11.99 2.07 -13.98
N TRP A 93 11.38 1.01 -14.52
CA TRP A 93 9.94 0.77 -14.37
C TRP A 93 9.54 0.47 -12.93
N MET A 94 10.38 -0.21 -12.15
CA MET A 94 10.14 -0.41 -10.72
C MET A 94 10.07 0.92 -9.96
N TRP A 95 10.94 1.89 -10.27
CA TRP A 95 10.87 3.22 -9.67
C TRP A 95 9.61 3.98 -10.08
N VAL A 96 9.19 3.88 -11.33
CA VAL A 96 7.92 4.49 -11.80
C VAL A 96 6.72 3.93 -11.05
N VAL A 97 6.65 2.60 -10.94
CA VAL A 97 5.57 1.91 -10.19
C VAL A 97 5.61 2.30 -8.71
N ALA A 98 6.79 2.32 -8.09
CA ALA A 98 6.95 2.72 -6.69
C ALA A 98 6.52 4.18 -6.46
N PHE A 99 6.89 5.09 -7.37
CA PHE A 99 6.53 6.49 -7.29
C PHE A 99 5.02 6.71 -7.37
N LEU A 100 4.36 6.10 -8.36
CA LEU A 100 2.90 6.22 -8.52
C LEU A 100 2.16 5.50 -7.39
N GLY A 101 2.64 4.33 -6.98
CA GLY A 101 2.10 3.57 -5.86
C GLY A 101 2.19 4.28 -4.52
N ALA A 102 3.21 5.12 -4.30
CA ALA A 102 3.33 5.92 -3.08
C ALA A 102 2.13 6.85 -2.86
N SER A 103 1.54 7.38 -3.94
CA SER A 103 0.35 8.24 -3.85
C SER A 103 -0.90 7.45 -3.42
N THR A 104 -1.10 6.25 -3.97
CA THR A 104 -2.18 5.35 -3.56
C THR A 104 -2.01 4.92 -2.10
N ALA A 105 -0.79 4.54 -1.71
CA ALA A 105 -0.48 4.16 -0.33
C ALA A 105 -0.71 5.30 0.66
N TYR A 106 -0.45 6.55 0.26
CA TYR A 106 -0.75 7.73 1.07
C TYR A 106 -2.27 7.89 1.29
N VAL A 107 -3.08 7.75 0.25
CA VAL A 107 -4.55 7.81 0.35
C VAL A 107 -5.08 6.67 1.22
N GLU A 108 -4.61 5.44 1.01
CA GLU A 108 -5.01 4.28 1.81
C GLU A 108 -4.66 4.45 3.30
N SER A 109 -3.45 4.93 3.59
CA SER A 109 -3.02 5.19 4.96
C SER A 109 -3.86 6.29 5.61
N THR A 110 -4.20 7.33 4.85
CA THR A 110 -5.06 8.42 5.31
C THR A 110 -6.47 7.92 5.63
N LEU A 111 -7.08 7.13 4.73
CA LEU A 111 -8.38 6.50 4.99
C LEU A 111 -8.33 5.56 6.20
N GLY A 112 -7.25 4.78 6.33
CA GLY A 112 -7.01 3.92 7.47
C GLY A 112 -6.94 4.69 8.80
N GLN A 113 -6.40 5.90 8.80
CA GLN A 113 -6.37 6.76 9.99
C GLN A 113 -7.70 7.45 10.27
N ILE A 114 -8.44 7.90 9.24
CA ILE A 114 -9.74 8.56 9.39
C ILE A 114 -10.80 7.60 9.94
N TYR A 115 -10.80 6.35 9.47
CA TYR A 115 -11.81 5.33 9.82
C TYR A 115 -11.30 4.31 10.83
N LYS A 116 -10.20 4.58 11.55
CA LYS A 116 -9.74 3.70 12.62
C LYS A 116 -10.73 3.66 13.77
N GLN A 117 -10.83 2.51 14.42
CA GLN A 117 -11.67 2.30 15.60
C GLN A 117 -10.85 1.74 16.74
N VAL A 118 -11.28 2.06 17.96
CA VAL A 118 -10.74 1.42 19.16
C VAL A 118 -11.46 0.11 19.33
N ASP A 119 -10.71 -0.98 19.35
CA ASP A 119 -11.23 -2.29 19.69
C ASP A 119 -11.74 -2.30 21.14
N PRO A 120 -13.03 -2.56 21.39
CA PRO A 120 -13.59 -2.57 22.75
C PRO A 120 -12.94 -3.61 23.68
N VAL A 121 -12.34 -4.67 23.12
CA VAL A 121 -11.77 -5.77 23.91
C VAL A 121 -10.32 -5.52 24.28
N THR A 122 -9.52 -5.02 23.32
CA THR A 122 -8.07 -4.82 23.52
C THR A 122 -7.67 -3.37 23.82
N GLY A 123 -8.59 -2.41 23.60
CA GLY A 123 -8.32 -0.98 23.71
C GLY A 123 -7.35 -0.45 22.64
N GLN A 124 -6.97 -1.27 21.65
CA GLN A 124 -6.03 -0.91 20.59
C GLN A 124 -6.75 -0.33 19.37
N TYR A 125 -6.05 0.52 18.63
CA TYR A 125 -6.55 1.03 17.35
C TYR A 125 -6.48 -0.05 16.27
N ARG A 126 -7.61 -0.30 15.60
CA ARG A 126 -7.70 -1.14 14.40
C ARG A 126 -8.21 -0.30 13.23
N GLY A 127 -7.61 -0.47 12.06
CA GLY A 127 -7.98 0.27 10.86
C GLY A 127 -7.63 -0.51 9.61
N GLY A 128 -7.70 0.14 8.46
CA GLY A 128 -7.40 -0.45 7.17
C GLY A 128 -8.64 -0.65 6.29
N PRO A 129 -8.51 -1.37 5.16
CA PRO A 129 -9.53 -1.42 4.13
C PRO A 129 -10.87 -1.97 4.56
N ALA A 130 -10.88 -3.02 5.37
CA ALA A 130 -12.11 -3.57 5.92
C ALA A 130 -12.91 -2.50 6.71
N TYR A 131 -12.21 -1.67 7.50
CA TYR A 131 -12.84 -0.65 8.34
C TYR A 131 -13.35 0.53 7.52
N TYR A 132 -12.58 1.04 6.54
CA TYR A 132 -13.09 2.14 5.72
C TYR A 132 -14.17 1.70 4.72
N PHE A 133 -14.19 0.45 4.24
CA PHE A 133 -15.30 -0.02 3.39
C PHE A 133 -16.61 -0.11 4.17
N GLU A 134 -16.54 -0.64 5.40
CA GLU A 134 -17.71 -0.70 6.27
C GLU A 134 -18.17 0.70 6.72
N HIS A 135 -17.25 1.56 7.16
CA HIS A 135 -17.62 2.82 7.83
C HIS A 135 -17.71 4.03 6.90
N ALA A 136 -17.01 4.06 5.75
CA ALA A 136 -17.13 5.15 4.78
C ALA A 136 -18.33 4.98 3.84
N LYS A 137 -18.68 3.74 3.49
CA LYS A 137 -19.72 3.44 2.48
C LYS A 137 -20.83 2.48 2.92
N GLY A 138 -20.74 1.87 4.10
CA GLY A 138 -21.70 0.84 4.53
C GLY A 138 -21.55 -0.49 3.78
N TRP A 139 -20.43 -0.69 3.09
CA TRP A 139 -20.18 -1.80 2.18
C TRP A 139 -19.61 -3.02 2.91
N LYS A 140 -20.39 -3.56 3.85
CA LYS A 140 -19.98 -4.67 4.74
C LYS A 140 -19.47 -5.90 4.00
N ILE A 141 -20.07 -6.24 2.87
CA ILE A 141 -19.67 -7.42 2.07
C ILE A 141 -18.24 -7.26 1.54
N TYR A 142 -17.88 -6.08 1.03
CA TYR A 142 -16.53 -5.82 0.53
C TYR A 142 -15.50 -5.82 1.66
N GLY A 143 -15.86 -5.34 2.85
CA GLY A 143 -15.00 -5.43 4.04
C GLY A 143 -14.73 -6.88 4.46
N ILE A 144 -15.76 -7.74 4.44
CA ILE A 144 -15.63 -9.17 4.78
C ILE A 144 -14.78 -9.90 3.73
N ILE A 145 -15.03 -9.67 2.44
CA ILE A 145 -14.25 -10.27 1.36
C ILE A 145 -12.77 -9.87 1.49
N PHE A 146 -12.49 -8.58 1.74
CA PHE A 146 -11.12 -8.11 1.93
C PHE A 146 -10.45 -8.73 3.16
N ALA A 147 -11.19 -8.96 4.25
CA ALA A 147 -10.64 -9.55 5.46
C ALA A 147 -10.33 -11.06 5.34
N LEU A 148 -10.99 -11.74 4.40
CA LEU A 148 -10.76 -13.17 4.12
C LEU A 148 -9.67 -13.42 3.07
N ALA A 149 -9.39 -12.43 2.22
CA ALA A 149 -8.37 -12.47 1.18
C ALA A 149 -6.96 -12.27 1.78
#